data_AF-A0A2N5Z0W8-F1
#
_entry.id   AF-A0A2N5Z0W8-F1
#
_cell.length_a   1.000
_cell.length_b   1.000
_cell.length_c   1.000
_cell.angle_alpha   90.00
_cell.angle_beta   90.00
_cell.angle_gamma   90.00
#
_symmetry.space_group_name_H-M   'P 1'
#
loop_
_entity.id
_entity.type
_entity.pdbx_description
1 polymer ?
#
loop_
_entity_poly.entity_id
_entity_poly.type
_entity_poly.pdbx_seq_one_letter_code
_entity_poly.pdbx_strand_id
1 'polypeptide(L)'
;IPDIIEKYKTIIDGSLADDFGADRTAIHFFVPADDIRNEDYNLSFNLYQEIVYEEVKYDSPKDIINGNDKRKGIRKLDQEREQLMKDLEGLLK
;
A
#
# COMPACT_ATOMS: atom_id res chain seq x y z
N ILE A 1 -3.06 -22.43 5.04
CA ILE A 1 -2.60 -22.78 3.67
C ILE A 1 -3.41 -21.89 2.73
N PRO A 2 -2.80 -21.07 1.85
CA PRO A 2 -3.52 -20.01 1.16
C PRO A 2 -4.46 -20.54 0.07
N ASP A 3 -5.52 -19.77 -0.19
CA ASP A 3 -6.58 -19.88 -1.21
C ASP A 3 -6.11 -20.23 -2.66
N ILE A 4 -4.80 -20.16 -2.93
CA ILE A 4 -4.20 -20.44 -4.25
C ILE A 4 -4.33 -21.90 -4.70
N ILE A 5 -4.34 -22.87 -3.78
CA ILE A 5 -4.45 -24.29 -4.15
C ILE A 5 -5.84 -24.61 -4.72
N GLU A 6 -6.88 -24.02 -4.13
CA GLU A 6 -8.25 -24.18 -4.60
C GLU A 6 -8.43 -23.50 -5.96
N LYS A 7 -7.93 -22.27 -6.09
CA LYS A 7 -7.92 -21.53 -7.37
C LYS A 7 -7.11 -22.23 -8.46
N TYR A 8 -5.99 -22.86 -8.16
CA TYR A 8 -5.20 -23.57 -9.15
C TYR A 8 -5.91 -24.81 -9.70
N LYS A 9 -6.65 -25.54 -8.85
CA LYS A 9 -7.44 -26.70 -9.28
C LYS A 9 -8.53 -26.30 -10.27
N THR A 10 -9.23 -25.20 -10.00
CA THR A 10 -10.28 -24.70 -10.89
C THR A 10 -9.75 -24.21 -12.25
N ILE A 11 -8.47 -23.81 -12.34
CA ILE A 11 -7.78 -23.52 -13.63
C ILE A 11 -7.54 -24.79 -14.42
N ILE A 12 -6.99 -25.83 -13.78
CA ILE A 12 -6.73 -27.12 -14.44
C ILE A 12 -8.04 -27.74 -14.95
N ASP A 13 -9.12 -27.56 -14.21
CA ASP A 13 -10.45 -28.07 -14.58
C ASP A 13 -11.11 -27.26 -15.71
N GLY A 14 -10.45 -26.22 -16.24
CA GLY A 14 -10.91 -25.45 -17.40
C GLY A 14 -12.09 -24.51 -17.13
N SER A 15 -12.35 -24.21 -15.86
CA SER A 15 -13.54 -23.47 -15.40
C SER A 15 -13.30 -21.96 -15.22
N LEU A 16 -12.12 -21.44 -15.56
CA LEU A 16 -11.69 -20.09 -15.18
C LEU A 16 -11.50 -19.13 -16.36
N ALA A 17 -11.72 -17.85 -16.08
CA ALA A 17 -11.65 -16.74 -17.03
C ALA A 17 -10.21 -16.49 -17.53
N ASP A 18 -10.11 -16.03 -18.78
CA ASP A 18 -8.85 -15.82 -19.53
C ASP A 18 -7.82 -14.90 -18.81
N ASP A 19 -8.27 -14.05 -17.89
CA ASP A 19 -7.43 -13.05 -17.21
C ASP A 19 -6.84 -13.53 -15.86
N PHE A 20 -7.09 -14.78 -15.45
CA PHE A 20 -6.60 -15.27 -14.17
C PHE A 20 -5.06 -15.33 -14.13
N GLY A 21 -4.45 -14.63 -13.17
CA GLY A 21 -3.01 -14.59 -12.99
C GLY A 21 -2.26 -13.68 -13.97
N ALA A 22 -2.96 -12.82 -14.73
CA ALA A 22 -2.32 -11.80 -15.56
C ALA A 22 -1.85 -10.57 -14.74
N ASP A 23 -2.47 -10.33 -13.58
CA ASP A 23 -2.18 -9.18 -12.72
C ASP A 23 -0.91 -9.39 -11.89
N ARG A 24 0.20 -8.76 -12.32
CA ARG A 24 1.50 -8.80 -11.64
C ARG A 24 1.54 -8.03 -10.31
N THR A 25 0.48 -7.28 -9.97
CA THR A 25 0.33 -6.60 -8.67
C THR A 25 -0.33 -7.50 -7.62
N ALA A 26 -0.95 -8.61 -8.05
CA ALA A 26 -1.62 -9.54 -7.18
C ALA A 26 -0.66 -10.41 -6.35
N ILE A 27 -1.20 -11.04 -5.31
CA ILE A 27 -0.47 -11.99 -4.45
C ILE A 27 0.05 -13.23 -5.20
N HIS A 28 -0.46 -13.51 -6.39
CA HIS A 28 -0.05 -14.61 -7.25
C HIS A 28 -0.34 -14.24 -8.72
N PHE A 29 0.57 -14.59 -9.62
CA PHE A 29 0.42 -14.37 -11.05
C PHE A 29 1.23 -15.40 -11.85
N PHE A 30 0.94 -15.51 -13.13
CA PHE A 30 1.67 -16.33 -14.07
C PHE A 30 2.79 -15.53 -14.74
N VAL A 31 3.90 -16.21 -14.96
CA VAL A 31 5.05 -15.66 -15.68
C VAL A 31 5.25 -16.48 -16.95
N PRO A 32 5.30 -15.87 -18.14
CA PRO A 32 5.64 -16.56 -19.37
C PRO A 32 6.99 -17.28 -19.26
N ALA A 33 7.08 -18.48 -19.83
CA ALA A 33 8.32 -19.25 -19.77
C ALA A 33 9.50 -18.55 -20.46
N ASP A 34 9.24 -17.71 -21.47
CA ASP A 34 10.27 -16.94 -22.15
C ASP A 34 10.85 -15.84 -21.26
N ASP A 35 10.04 -15.17 -20.45
CA ASP A 35 10.52 -14.18 -19.47
C ASP A 35 11.47 -14.84 -18.46
N ILE A 36 11.13 -16.05 -18.00
CA ILE A 36 11.98 -16.82 -17.08
C ILE A 36 13.31 -17.20 -17.73
N ARG A 37 13.31 -17.56 -19.02
CA ARG A 37 14.54 -17.89 -19.76
C ARG A 37 15.43 -16.67 -19.97
N ASN A 38 14.83 -15.50 -20.23
CA ASN A 38 15.56 -14.26 -20.44
C ASN A 38 16.24 -13.77 -19.16
N GLU A 39 15.66 -14.09 -18.00
CA GLU A 39 16.20 -13.76 -16.68
C GLU A 39 17.09 -14.89 -16.10
N ASP A 40 17.70 -15.71 -16.95
CA ASP A 40 18.59 -16.83 -16.58
C ASP A 40 17.96 -17.81 -15.56
N TYR A 41 16.66 -18.07 -15.69
CA TYR A 41 15.88 -18.91 -14.79
C TYR A 41 15.84 -18.42 -13.34
N ASN A 42 16.02 -17.12 -13.12
CA ASN A 42 15.82 -16.51 -11.81
C ASN A 42 14.34 -16.55 -11.45
N LEU A 43 13.96 -17.27 -10.39
CA LEU A 43 12.57 -17.44 -9.94
C LEU A 43 12.20 -16.52 -8.77
N SER A 44 12.95 -15.44 -8.56
CA SER A 44 12.62 -14.45 -7.55
C SER A 44 11.30 -13.77 -7.89
N PHE A 45 10.29 -13.90 -7.02
CA PHE A 45 9.00 -13.24 -7.16
C PHE A 45 9.14 -11.74 -7.43
N ASN A 46 10.11 -11.11 -6.77
CA ASN A 46 10.35 -9.67 -6.87
C ASN A 46 10.75 -9.19 -8.27
N LEU A 47 11.31 -10.08 -9.09
CA LEU A 47 11.74 -9.74 -10.45
C LEU A 47 10.54 -9.57 -11.39
N TYR A 48 9.44 -10.27 -11.10
CA TYR A 48 8.28 -10.33 -11.96
C TYR A 48 7.06 -9.60 -11.41
N GLN A 49 7.05 -9.24 -10.12
CA GLN A 49 5.97 -8.47 -9.53
C GLN A 49 5.99 -7.01 -10.02
N GLU A 50 4.81 -6.42 -10.16
CA GLU A 50 4.65 -5.00 -10.44
C GLU A 50 4.27 -4.28 -9.14
N ILE A 51 5.10 -3.34 -8.71
CA ILE A 51 4.81 -2.51 -7.54
C ILE A 51 4.21 -1.19 -8.03
N VAL A 52 2.90 -1.04 -7.83
CA VAL A 52 2.19 0.21 -8.11
C VAL A 52 2.43 1.17 -6.94
N TYR A 53 3.21 2.22 -7.19
CA TYR A 53 3.34 3.34 -6.26
C TYR A 53 2.20 4.32 -6.51
N GLU A 54 1.23 4.37 -5.59
CA GLU A 54 0.25 5.46 -5.61
C GLU A 54 0.97 6.79 -5.36
N GLU A 55 0.75 7.78 -6.24
CA GLU A 55 1.21 9.13 -5.98
C GLU A 55 0.57 9.63 -4.69
N VAL A 56 1.40 9.83 -3.66
CA VAL A 56 0.95 10.37 -2.39
C VAL A 56 0.57 11.84 -2.61
N LYS A 57 -0.72 12.09 -2.76
CA LYS A 57 -1.24 13.46 -2.87
C LYS A 57 -1.15 14.15 -1.52
N TYR A 58 -0.25 15.11 -1.41
CA TYR A 58 -0.16 15.98 -0.25
C TYR A 58 -1.20 17.09 -0.30
N ASP A 59 -1.68 17.48 0.88
CA ASP A 59 -2.50 18.68 1.02
C ASP A 59 -1.70 19.94 0.67
N SER A 60 -2.39 21.00 0.28
CA SER A 60 -1.72 22.27 -0.02
C SER A 60 -1.01 22.84 1.23
N PRO A 61 0.01 23.69 1.07
CA PRO A 61 0.65 24.36 2.21
C PRO A 61 -0.34 25.09 3.12
N LYS A 62 -1.40 25.66 2.54
CA LYS A 62 -2.46 26.36 3.29
C LYS A 62 -3.26 25.40 4.17
N ASP A 63 -3.58 24.23 3.65
CA ASP A 63 -4.34 23.20 4.35
C ASP A 63 -3.49 22.51 5.41
N ILE A 64 -2.19 22.35 5.18
CA ILE A 64 -1.26 21.85 6.21
C ILE A 64 -1.19 22.82 7.40
N ILE A 65 -1.12 24.12 7.14
CA ILE A 65 -1.01 25.14 8.19
C ILE A 65 -2.32 25.28 8.98
N ASN A 66 -3.47 25.32 8.30
CA ASN A 66 -4.76 25.64 8.92
C ASN A 66 -5.62 24.41 9.23
N GLY A 67 -5.32 23.28 8.61
CA GLY A 67 -6.12 22.07 8.65
C GLY A 67 -7.09 21.99 7.48
N ASN A 68 -7.70 20.81 7.35
CA ASN A 68 -8.80 20.56 6.43
C ASN A 68 -9.85 19.68 7.12
N ASP A 69 -10.85 19.22 6.37
CA ASP A 69 -11.96 18.42 6.90
C ASP A 69 -11.52 17.09 7.55
N LYS A 70 -10.31 16.61 7.24
CA LYS A 70 -9.80 15.32 7.71
C LYS A 70 -8.83 15.44 8.89
N ARG A 71 -8.13 16.57 9.03
CA ARG A 71 -7.06 16.74 10.04
C ARG A 71 -6.87 18.17 10.51
N LYS A 72 -6.44 18.31 11.77
CA LYS A 72 -6.03 19.59 12.36
C LYS A 72 -4.75 20.09 11.68
N GLY A 73 -4.68 21.38 11.43
CA GLY A 73 -3.47 22.03 10.94
C GLY A 73 -2.46 22.32 12.05
N ILE A 74 -1.24 22.66 11.63
CA ILE A 74 -0.12 23.00 12.52
C ILE A 74 -0.52 24.04 13.56
N ARG A 75 -1.22 25.12 13.17
CA ARG A 75 -1.61 26.20 14.09
C ARG A 75 -2.47 25.70 15.26
N LYS A 76 -3.40 24.80 15.00
CA LYS A 76 -4.30 24.27 16.03
C LYS A 76 -3.55 23.29 16.94
N LEU A 77 -2.67 22.48 16.37
CA LEU A 77 -1.83 21.56 17.14
C LEU A 77 -0.89 22.32 18.07
N ASP A 78 -0.32 23.45 17.63
CA ASP A 78 0.55 24.29 18.46
C ASP A 78 -0.21 24.91 19.64
N GLN A 79 -1.44 25.38 19.42
CA GLN A 79 -2.30 25.90 20.49
C GLN A 79 -2.64 24.83 21.52
N GLU A 80 -3.00 23.63 21.08
CA GLU A 80 -3.29 22.50 21.97
C GLU A 80 -2.05 22.08 22.76
N ARG A 81 -0.87 22.09 22.11
CA ARG A 81 0.42 21.84 22.77
C ARG A 81 0.71 22.85 23.88
N GLU A 82 0.54 24.14 23.60
CA GLU A 82 0.77 25.20 24.60
C GLU A 82 -0.17 25.07 25.80
N GLN A 83 -1.45 24.75 25.56
CA GLN A 83 -2.40 24.54 26.64
C GLN A 83 -1.99 23.36 27.51
N LEU A 84 -1.66 22.22 26.89
CA LEU A 84 -1.21 21.03 27.60
C LEU A 84 0.03 21.31 28.46
N MET A 85 0.97 22.10 27.95
CA MET A 85 2.16 22.50 28.71
C MET A 85 1.81 23.32 29.95
N LYS A 86 0.90 24.30 29.83
CA LYS A 86 0.44 25.09 30.98
C LYS A 86 -0.23 24.23 32.04
N ASP A 87 -1.03 23.26 31.61
CA ASP A 87 -1.72 22.35 32.50
C ASP A 87 -0.71 21.49 33.29
N LEU A 88 0.32 20.97 32.60
CA LEU A 88 1.41 20.21 33.21
C LEU A 88 2.23 21.06 34.20
N GLU A 89 2.57 22.30 33.84
CA GLU A 89 3.24 23.23 34.74
C GLU A 89 2.39 23.56 35.97
N GLY A 90 1.07 23.61 35.83
CA GLY A 90 0.13 23.80 36.92
C GLY A 90 0.15 22.66 37.95
N LEU A 91 0.44 21.44 37.53
CA LEU A 91 0.53 20.26 38.42
C LEU A 91 1.82 20.22 39.25
N LEU A 92 2.82 21.03 38.91
CA LEU A 92 4.08 21.14 39.67
C LEU A 92 4.00 22.14 40.82
N LYS A 93 2.88 22.86 40.97
CA LYS A 93 2.63 23.83 42.05
C LYS A 93 1.80 23.19 43.16
#